data_AF-A0AAD0SIF4-F1
#
_entry.id   AF-A0AAD0SIF4-F1
#
_cell.length_a   1.000
_cell.length_b   1.000
_cell.length_c   1.000
_cell.angle_alpha   90.00
_cell.angle_beta   90.00
_cell.angle_gamma   90.00
#
_symmetry.space_group_name_H-M   'P 1'
#
loop_
_entity.id
_entity.type
_entity.pdbx_description
1 polymer ?
#
loop_
_entity_poly.entity_id
_entity_poly.type
_entity_poly.pdbx_seq_one_letter_code
_entity_poly.pdbx_strand_id
1 'polypeptide(L)' 'MKPEIENAIRAVARRCRDEIIAARKGHPASEYDQITTPIVNKHAATITALPLGKFSARLWLCYFVRVVDSEARQ' A
#
# COMPACT_ATOMS: atom_id res chain seq x y z
N MET A 1 10.34 -11.64 -9.36
CA MET A 1 10.96 -10.58 -8.54
C MET A 1 11.94 -11.24 -7.59
N LYS A 2 12.99 -10.54 -7.12
CA LYS A 2 13.81 -11.05 -6.03
C LYS A 2 12.96 -11.10 -4.74
N PRO A 3 13.09 -12.15 -3.91
CA PRO A 3 12.30 -12.29 -2.68
C PRO A 3 12.54 -11.13 -1.70
N GLU A 4 13.73 -10.54 -1.73
CA GLU A 4 14.10 -9.37 -0.91
C GLU A 4 13.26 -8.13 -1.26
N ILE A 5 13.04 -7.89 -2.56
CA ILE A 5 12.23 -6.77 -3.05
C ILE A 5 10.76 -7.01 -2.71
N GLU A 6 10.28 -8.25 -2.87
CA GLU A 6 8.91 -8.61 -2.52
C GLU A 6 8.63 -8.43 -1.03
N ASN A 7 9.55 -8.86 -0.16
CA ASN A 7 9.42 -8.66 1.28
C ASN A 7 9.47 -7.18 1.68
N ALA A 8 10.31 -6.38 1.04
CA ALA A 8 10.34 -4.93 1.25
C ALA A 8 9.00 -4.27 0.87
N ILE A 9 8.42 -4.66 -0.28
CA ILE A 9 7.11 -4.16 -0.73
C ILE A 9 6.00 -4.64 0.21
N ARG A 10 6.00 -5.90 0.65
CA ARG A 10 5.04 -6.40 1.66
C ARG A 10 5.12 -5.60 2.96
N ALA A 11 6.32 -5.29 3.44
CA ALA A 11 6.49 -4.51 4.66
C ALA A 11 5.90 -3.09 4.52
N VAL A 12 6.14 -2.42 3.38
CA VAL A 12 5.56 -1.11 3.09
C VAL A 12 4.03 -1.20 2.94
N ALA A 13 3.51 -2.24 2.27
CA ALA A 13 2.08 -2.45 2.10
C ALA A 13 1.35 -2.68 3.44
N ARG A 14 1.97 -3.43 4.36
CA ARG A 14 1.43 -3.61 5.72
C ARG A 14 1.34 -2.29 6.48
N ARG A 15 2.39 -1.47 6.42
CA ARG A 15 2.41 -0.12 7.04
C ARG A 15 1.36 0.79 6.41
N CYS A 16 1.24 0.76 5.08
CA CYS A 16 0.21 1.52 4.36
C CYS A 16 -1.20 1.09 4.79
N ARG A 17 -1.46 -0.21 4.94
CA ARG A 17 -2.75 -0.73 5.42
C ARG A 17 -3.07 -0.24 6.82
N ASP A 18 -2.12 -0.34 7.75
CA ASP A 18 -2.31 0.06 9.13
C ASP A 18 -2.62 1.56 9.23
N GLU A 19 -1.89 2.38 8.47
CA GLU A 19 -2.12 3.83 8.38
C GLU A 19 -3.49 4.15 7.75
N ILE A 20 -3.90 3.42 6.70
CA ILE A 20 -5.25 3.54 6.11
C ILE A 20 -6.31 3.19 7.15
N ILE A 21 -6.19 2.08 7.88
CA ILE A 21 -7.18 1.65 8.88
C ILE A 21 -7.27 2.68 10.02
N ALA A 22 -6.13 3.16 10.51
CA ALA A 22 -6.07 4.19 11.54
C ALA A 22 -6.71 5.50 11.07
N ALA A 23 -6.38 5.96 9.86
CA ALA A 23 -6.93 7.18 9.28
C ALA A 23 -8.41 7.04 8.89
N ARG A 24 -8.87 5.82 8.58
CA ARG A 24 -10.26 5.49 8.29
C ARG A 24 -11.13 5.41 9.55
N LYS A 25 -10.53 5.16 10.72
CA LYS A 25 -11.23 4.96 11.98
C LYS A 25 -11.90 6.26 12.44
N GLY A 26 -13.19 6.39 12.14
CA GLY A 26 -14.00 7.57 12.49
C GLY A 26 -14.47 8.38 11.28
N HIS A 27 -14.01 8.06 10.07
CA HIS A 27 -14.45 8.72 8.85
C HIS A 27 -15.56 7.94 8.13
N PRO A 28 -16.47 8.64 7.43
CA PRO A 28 -17.48 8.02 6.58
C PRO A 28 -16.86 7.48 5.28
N ALA A 29 -17.50 6.49 4.67
CA ALA A 29 -16.98 5.81 3.48
C ALA A 29 -16.72 6.72 2.27
N SER A 30 -17.39 7.88 2.21
CA SER A 30 -17.19 8.89 1.18
C SER A 30 -15.81 9.56 1.24
N GLU A 31 -15.18 9.65 2.41
CA GLU A 31 -13.86 10.27 2.57
C GLU A 31 -12.71 9.28 2.44
N TYR A 32 -13.01 7.97 2.34
CA TYR A 32 -11.96 6.95 2.30
C TYR A 32 -11.06 7.09 1.10
N ASP A 33 -11.60 7.45 -0.07
CA ASP A 33 -10.78 7.62 -1.27
C ASP A 33 -9.83 8.82 -1.14
N GLN A 34 -10.30 9.92 -0.54
CA GLN A 34 -9.52 11.13 -0.28
C GLN A 34 -8.43 10.91 0.77
N ILE A 35 -8.67 10.05 1.76
CA ILE A 35 -7.70 9.71 2.82
C ILE A 35 -6.70 8.65 2.32
N THR A 36 -7.18 7.65 1.57
CA THR A 36 -6.37 6.53 1.09
C THR A 36 -5.38 6.96 0.02
N THR A 37 -5.79 7.82 -0.91
CA THR A 37 -4.95 8.28 -2.02
C THR A 37 -3.62 8.93 -1.59
N PRO A 38 -3.58 9.91 -0.67
CA PRO A 38 -2.32 10.52 -0.22
C PRO A 38 -1.45 9.54 0.58
N ILE A 39 -2.05 8.66 1.40
CA ILE A 39 -1.33 7.62 2.14
C ILE A 39 -0.65 6.67 1.16
N VAL A 40 -1.39 6.16 0.18
CA VAL A 40 -0.87 5.28 -0.88
C VAL A 40 0.24 5.96 -1.67
N ASN A 41 0.09 7.24 -2.03
CA ASN A 41 1.14 7.98 -2.75
C ASN A 41 2.43 8.15 -1.92
N LYS A 42 2.31 8.45 -0.62
CA LYS A 42 3.45 8.59 0.30
C LYS A 42 4.24 7.28 0.42
N HIS A 43 3.54 6.16 0.63
CA HIS A 43 4.17 4.85 0.70
C HIS A 43 4.72 4.40 -0.65
N ALA A 44 4.04 4.69 -1.75
CA ALA A 44 4.53 4.40 -3.10
C ALA A 44 5.83 5.17 -3.43
N ALA A 45 5.95 6.44 -3.00
CA ALA A 45 7.18 7.22 -3.14
C ALA A 45 8.34 6.66 -2.29
N THR A 46 8.03 5.98 -1.19
CA THR A 46 9.02 5.29 -0.33
C THR A 46 9.55 4.02 -0.99
N ILE A 47 8.82 3.44 -1.95
CA ILE A 47 9.28 2.29 -2.75
C ILE A 47 10.21 2.80 -3.86
N THR A 48 11.38 3.31 -3.45
CA THR A 48 12.50 3.68 -4.33
C THR A 48 13.26 2.45 -4.85
N ALA A 49 13.00 1.26 -4.28
CA ALA A 49 13.64 0.01 -4.64
C ALA A 49 13.10 -0.65 -5.93
N LEU A 50 12.05 -0.09 -6.54
CA LEU A 50 11.55 -0.57 -7.82
C LEU A 50 12.41 -0.01 -8.97
N PRO A 51 12.81 -0.82 -9.95
CA PRO A 51 13.52 -0.31 -11.12
C PRO A 51 12.63 0.72 -11.83
N LEU A 52 13.08 1.98 -11.80
CA LEU A 52 12.45 3.11 -12.46
C LEU A 52 12.25 2.77 -13.94
N GLY A 53 10.99 2.68 -14.36
CA GLY A 53 10.63 2.60 -15.79
C GLY A 53 9.74 1.44 -16.22
N LYS A 54 9.48 0.42 -15.39
CA LYS A 54 8.60 -0.71 -15.81
C LYS A 54 7.22 -0.78 -15.16
N PHE A 55 7.04 -0.31 -13.93
CA PHE A 55 5.76 -0.47 -13.23
C PHE A 55 5.46 0.73 -12.34
N SER A 56 4.21 1.20 -12.36
CA SER A 56 3.76 2.27 -11.48
C SER A 56 3.72 1.74 -10.04
N ALA A 57 4.52 2.30 -9.13
CA ALA A 57 4.59 1.89 -7.72
C ALA A 57 3.21 1.88 -7.05
N ARG A 58 2.29 2.74 -7.53
CA ARG A 58 0.88 2.78 -7.13
C ARG A 58 0.12 1.48 -7.44
N LEU A 59 0.34 0.88 -8.60
CA LEU A 59 -0.31 -0.38 -9.01
C LEU A 59 0.16 -1.54 -8.14
N TRP A 60 1.46 -1.59 -7.85
CA TRP A 60 2.04 -2.57 -6.93
C TRP A 60 1.50 -2.41 -5.52
N LEU A 61 1.47 -1.19 -4.98
CA LEU A 61 0.95 -0.97 -3.64
C LEU A 61 -0.53 -1.36 -3.54
N CYS A 62 -1.35 -1.01 -4.53
CA CYS A 62 -2.76 -1.39 -4.58
C CYS A 62 -2.94 -2.93 -4.62
N TYR A 63 -2.13 -3.62 -5.42
CA TYR A 63 -2.12 -5.09 -5.47
C TYR A 63 -1.73 -5.70 -4.12
N PHE A 64 -0.62 -5.25 -3.52
CA PHE A 64 -0.14 -5.79 -2.25
C PHE A 64 -1.05 -5.47 -1.07
N VAL A 65 -1.68 -4.30 -1.05
CA VAL A 65 -2.70 -3.98 -0.04
C VAL A 65 -3.87 -4.97 -0.14
N ARG A 66 -4.29 -5.37 -1.35
CA ARG A 66 -5.32 -6.41 -1.51
C ARG A 66 -4.85 -7.80 -1.08
N VAL A 67 -3.61 -8.17 -1.41
CA VAL A 67 -3.02 -9.46 -0.98
C VAL A 67 -2.96 -9.52 0.54
N VAL A 68 -2.42 -8.48 1.19
CA VAL A 68 -2.34 -8.40 2.65
C VAL A 68 -3.71 -8.34 3.30
N ASP A 69 -4.70 -7.66 2.71
CA ASP A 69 -6.08 -7.67 3.23
C ASP A 69 -6.72 -9.06 3.13
N SER A 70 -6.45 -9.80 2.04
CA SER A 70 -6.91 -11.18 1.88
C SER A 70 -6.22 -12.13 2.87
N GLU A 71 -4.91 -11.97 3.09
CA GLU A 71 -4.15 -12.74 4.10
C GLU A 71 -4.63 -12.46 5.52
N ALA A 72 -5.00 -11.20 5.83
CA ALA A 72 -5.47 -10.81 7.17
C ALA A 72 -6.94 -11.19 7.45
N ARG A 73 -7.68 -11.66 6.45
CA ARG A 73 -9.05 -12.18 6.60
C ARG A 73 -9.11 -13.71 6.78
N GLN A 74 -7.99 -14.42 6.55
CA GLN A 74 -7.83 -15.84 6.87
C GLN A 74 -7.39 -16.03 8.32
#